data_AF-A0A0V1Q647-F1
#
_entry.id   AF-A0A0V1Q647-F1
#
_cell.length_a   1.000
_cell.length_b   1.000
_cell.length_c   1.000
_cell.angle_alpha   90.00
_cell.angle_beta   90.00
_cell.angle_gamma   90.00
#
_symmetry.space_group_name_H-M   'P 1'
#
loop_
_entity.id
_entity.type
_entity.pdbx_description
1 polymer ?
#
loop_
_entity_poly.entity_id
_entity_poly.type
_entity_poly.pdbx_seq_one_letter_code
_entity_poly.pdbx_strand_id
1 'polypeptide(L)'
;MKFINILSVASIFAANVLTSPVKNNHKGNKVNIGNVTYGGLFYDINGDIIQAHSGGIYHDDHSGIFYLYGNDFTHANTSDPFEAVNLYKSKDLVNWKFVNALVTPDSYGWNDSNGGVETGCSEFVVLERPKIYFNKHTNKYIMYSHVTDSAYNNSMVGVATSDSLENDVC
;
A
#
# COMPACT_ATOMS: atom_id res chain seq x y z
N MET A 1 -27.56 19.75 -3.10
CA MET A 1 -26.12 19.41 -3.20
C MET A 1 -25.35 20.51 -2.47
N LYS A 2 -24.80 20.23 -1.28
CA LYS A 2 -24.03 21.22 -0.52
C LYS A 2 -22.55 20.99 -0.81
N PHE A 3 -21.93 21.95 -1.48
CA PHE A 3 -20.48 22.03 -1.63
C PHE A 3 -19.92 22.72 -0.38
N ILE A 4 -18.97 22.07 0.29
CA ILE A 4 -18.22 22.67 1.39
C ILE A 4 -16.86 23.07 0.83
N ASN A 5 -16.64 24.38 0.72
CA ASN A 5 -15.32 24.96 0.46
C ASN A 5 -14.48 24.84 1.74
N ILE A 6 -13.36 24.12 1.68
CA ILE A 6 -12.35 24.17 2.74
C ILE A 6 -11.30 25.20 2.30
N LEU A 7 -11.43 26.41 2.87
CA LEU A 7 -10.38 27.42 2.85
C LEU A 7 -9.20 26.95 3.72
N SER A 8 -8.00 27.15 3.16
CA SER A 8 -6.70 26.88 3.75
C SER A 8 -6.51 27.55 5.12
N VAL A 9 -6.10 26.77 6.12
CA VAL A 9 -5.48 27.29 7.34
C VAL A 9 -4.02 26.85 7.34
N ALA A 10 -3.12 27.77 7.02
CA ALA A 10 -1.69 27.59 7.22
C ALA A 10 -1.36 27.95 8.67
N SER A 11 -1.13 26.93 9.51
CA SER A 11 -0.58 27.14 10.85
C SER A 11 0.94 27.02 10.80
N ILE A 12 1.61 28.14 11.07
CA ILE A 12 3.05 28.21 11.28
C ILE A 12 3.35 27.57 12.64
N PHE A 13 4.03 26.44 12.66
CA PHE A 13 4.75 25.95 13.84
C PHE A 13 6.24 26.15 13.62
N ALA A 14 6.81 27.18 14.24
CA ALA A 14 8.25 27.30 14.40
C ALA A 14 8.66 26.42 15.59
N ALA A 15 9.18 25.22 15.31
CA ALA A 15 9.84 24.40 16.33
C ALA A 15 11.31 24.83 16.43
N ASN A 16 11.66 25.52 17.51
CA ASN A 16 13.05 25.72 17.91
C ASN A 16 13.67 24.34 18.23
N VAL A 17 14.52 23.84 17.33
CA VAL A 17 15.33 22.65 17.59
C VAL A 17 16.52 23.06 18.46
N LEU A 18 16.37 22.92 19.78
CA LEU A 18 17.50 22.86 20.71
C LEU A 18 18.15 21.47 20.56
N THR A 19 19.28 21.40 19.87
CA THR A 19 20.07 20.17 19.80
C THR A 19 20.83 19.97 21.11
N SER A 20 20.25 19.21 22.03
CA SER A 20 21.04 18.60 23.11
C SER A 20 21.70 17.33 22.58
N PRO A 21 23.01 17.11 22.78
CA PRO A 21 23.65 15.86 22.38
C PRO A 21 23.13 14.73 23.27
N VAL A 22 22.35 13.81 22.69
CA VAL A 22 21.96 12.57 23.37
C VAL A 22 23.21 11.71 23.54
N LYS A 23 23.66 11.53 24.78
CA LYS A 23 24.68 10.52 25.12
C LYS A 23 24.00 9.16 25.18
N ASN A 24 24.20 8.33 24.14
CA ASN A 24 23.74 6.96 24.10
C ASN A 24 24.54 6.08 25.07
N ASN A 25 24.00 5.86 26.26
CA ASN A 25 24.49 4.85 27.21
C ASN A 25 23.50 3.67 27.23
N HIS A 26 23.50 2.87 26.16
CA HIS A 26 22.85 1.56 26.16
C HIS A 26 23.86 0.48 25.78
N LYS A 27 24.28 -0.30 26.78
CA LYS A 27 24.83 -1.65 26.58
C LYS A 27 23.64 -2.57 26.29
N GLY A 28 23.14 -2.51 25.07
CA GLY A 28 22.14 -3.44 24.51
C GLY A 28 22.74 -4.10 23.27
N ASN A 29 22.39 -5.35 23.01
CA ASN A 29 22.89 -6.14 21.89
C ASN A 29 22.84 -5.35 20.57
N LYS A 30 23.91 -5.46 19.75
CA LYS A 30 23.94 -4.89 18.41
C LYS A 30 22.80 -5.49 17.57
N VAL A 31 21.71 -4.76 17.40
CA VAL A 31 20.73 -5.04 16.35
C VAL A 31 21.37 -4.55 15.06
N ASN A 32 21.56 -5.46 14.10
CA ASN A 32 21.88 -5.07 12.72
C ASN A 32 20.63 -4.38 12.17
N ILE A 33 20.57 -3.06 12.32
CA ILE A 33 19.57 -2.24 11.63
C ILE A 33 20.04 -2.26 10.18
N GLY A 34 19.41 -3.09 9.33
CA GLY A 34 19.71 -3.13 7.90
C GLY A 34 19.74 -1.70 7.37
N ASN A 35 20.84 -1.29 6.74
CA ASN A 35 20.99 0.06 6.24
C ASN A 35 19.94 0.30 5.15
N VAL A 36 18.84 0.99 5.48
CA VAL A 36 17.91 1.51 4.47
C VAL A 36 18.68 2.54 3.65
N THR A 37 19.09 2.16 2.45
CA THR A 37 19.90 3.00 1.58
C THR A 37 18.97 3.76 0.65
N TYR A 38 18.90 5.08 0.82
CA TYR A 38 18.12 5.92 -0.08
C TYR A 38 18.68 5.83 -1.51
N GLY A 39 17.80 5.65 -2.49
CA GLY A 39 18.17 5.50 -3.90
C GLY A 39 18.77 4.15 -4.29
N GLY A 40 18.90 3.21 -3.34
CA GLY A 40 19.28 1.83 -3.60
C GLY A 40 18.07 0.91 -3.79
N LEU A 41 18.31 -0.31 -4.29
CA LEU A 41 17.30 -1.37 -4.28
C LEU A 41 16.97 -1.75 -2.83
N PHE A 42 15.67 -1.91 -2.55
CA PHE A 42 15.18 -2.30 -1.24
C PHE A 42 14.81 -3.78 -1.27
N TYR A 43 15.43 -4.59 -0.42
CA TYR A 43 15.26 -6.04 -0.41
C TYR A 43 14.46 -6.50 0.80
N ASP A 44 13.68 -7.57 0.61
CA ASP A 44 12.97 -8.27 1.66
C ASP A 44 13.91 -9.26 2.39
N ILE A 45 13.40 -9.95 3.42
CA ILE A 45 14.21 -10.90 4.22
C ILE A 45 14.65 -12.15 3.45
N ASN A 46 14.07 -12.43 2.28
CA ASN A 46 14.47 -13.53 1.41
C ASN A 46 15.52 -13.09 0.38
N GLY A 47 15.78 -11.78 0.28
CA GLY A 47 16.71 -11.21 -0.69
C GLY A 47 16.05 -10.81 -2.00
N ASP A 48 14.72 -10.82 -2.08
CA ASP A 48 13.97 -10.38 -3.24
C ASP A 48 13.76 -8.86 -3.20
N ILE A 49 13.71 -8.21 -4.37
CA ILE A 49 13.43 -6.78 -4.43
C ILE A 49 11.98 -6.55 -3.99
N ILE A 50 11.79 -5.63 -3.05
CA ILE A 50 10.46 -5.21 -2.59
C ILE A 50 9.76 -4.46 -3.72
N GLN A 51 8.57 -4.95 -4.06
CA GLN A 51 7.68 -4.39 -5.09
C GLN A 51 6.42 -3.90 -4.40
N ALA A 52 6.46 -2.67 -3.90
CA ALA A 52 5.37 -2.03 -3.18
C ALA A 52 5.27 -0.55 -3.55
N HIS A 53 5.25 -0.28 -4.86
CA HIS A 53 5.29 1.07 -5.39
C HIS A 53 3.98 1.81 -5.13
N SER A 54 4.06 3.12 -4.92
CA SER A 54 2.89 4.01 -4.83
C SER A 54 1.85 3.69 -3.74
N GLY A 55 2.09 2.70 -2.90
CA GLY A 55 1.14 2.25 -1.88
C GLY A 55 1.28 3.03 -0.58
N GLY A 56 1.47 2.31 0.53
CA GLY A 56 1.49 2.91 1.86
C GLY A 56 1.89 1.92 2.95
N ILE A 57 1.87 2.40 4.18
CA ILE A 57 2.11 1.59 5.38
C ILE A 57 0.87 1.63 6.25
N TYR A 58 0.38 0.47 6.65
CA TYR A 58 -0.67 0.29 7.65
C TYR A 58 -0.05 -0.26 8.95
N HIS A 59 -0.41 0.31 10.09
CA HIS A 59 0.00 -0.19 11.40
C HIS A 59 -1.20 -0.83 12.09
N ASP A 60 -1.10 -2.11 12.41
CA ASP A 60 -2.09 -2.78 13.25
C ASP A 60 -1.70 -2.64 14.72
N ASP A 61 -2.39 -1.72 15.40
CA ASP A 61 -2.16 -1.43 16.82
C ASP A 61 -2.35 -2.65 17.75
N HIS A 62 -3.11 -3.67 17.32
CA HIS A 62 -3.35 -4.87 18.16
C HIS A 62 -2.16 -5.83 18.13
N SER A 63 -1.60 -6.08 16.96
CA SER A 63 -0.46 -7.00 16.80
C SER A 63 0.90 -6.29 16.87
N GLY A 64 0.93 -4.96 16.72
CA GLY A 64 2.14 -4.15 16.60
C GLY A 64 2.89 -4.39 15.28
N ILE A 65 2.21 -4.92 14.27
CA ILE A 65 2.78 -5.22 12.96
C ILE A 65 2.57 -4.03 12.02
N PHE A 66 3.62 -3.69 11.28
CA PHE A 66 3.56 -2.79 10.14
C PHE A 66 3.38 -3.60 8.87
N TYR A 67 2.50 -3.11 8.00
CA TYR A 67 2.23 -3.67 6.69
C TYR A 67 2.58 -2.67 5.61
N LEU A 68 3.56 -2.99 4.77
CA LEU A 68 3.89 -2.23 3.58
C LEU A 68 3.14 -2.86 2.42
N TYR A 69 2.40 -2.05 1.68
CA TYR A 69 1.67 -2.50 0.51
C TYR A 69 1.91 -1.56 -0.66
N GLY A 70 1.73 -2.06 -1.88
CA GLY A 70 1.82 -1.24 -3.09
C GLY A 70 1.82 -2.07 -4.35
N ASN A 71 1.89 -1.37 -5.48
CA ASN A 71 1.88 -1.97 -6.81
C ASN A 71 3.16 -2.77 -7.08
N ASP A 72 2.98 -3.94 -7.70
CA ASP A 72 4.04 -4.72 -8.31
C ASP A 72 4.24 -4.32 -9.77
N PHE A 73 5.49 -4.06 -10.14
CA PHE A 73 5.91 -3.68 -11.49
C PHE A 73 7.07 -4.58 -12.00
N THR A 74 7.25 -5.78 -11.46
CA THR A 74 8.39 -6.67 -11.78
C THR A 74 8.53 -6.97 -13.28
N HIS A 75 7.42 -7.19 -13.97
CA HIS A 75 7.29 -7.48 -15.40
C HIS A 75 6.44 -6.42 -16.13
N ALA A 76 6.12 -5.32 -15.45
CA ALA A 76 5.32 -4.26 -16.04
C ALA A 76 6.00 -3.66 -17.28
N ASN A 77 5.20 -3.47 -18.32
CA ASN A 77 5.63 -2.88 -19.59
C ASN A 77 4.57 -1.90 -20.09
N THR A 78 4.84 -1.23 -21.22
CA THR A 78 3.94 -0.21 -21.78
C THR A 78 2.53 -0.70 -22.12
N SER A 79 2.33 -2.02 -22.21
CA SER A 79 1.05 -2.66 -22.55
C SER A 79 0.39 -3.36 -21.36
N ASP A 80 1.14 -3.63 -20.29
CA ASP A 80 0.64 -4.27 -19.08
C ASP A 80 1.29 -3.60 -17.86
N PRO A 81 0.64 -2.57 -17.29
CA PRO A 81 1.26 -1.75 -16.26
C PRO A 81 1.06 -2.30 -14.85
N PHE A 82 0.30 -3.38 -14.62
CA PHE A 82 -0.06 -3.80 -13.26
C PHE A 82 -0.14 -5.32 -13.12
N GLU A 83 0.67 -5.88 -12.20
CA GLU A 83 0.63 -7.31 -11.88
C GLU A 83 -0.11 -7.63 -10.59
N ALA A 84 0.11 -6.81 -9.56
CA ALA A 84 -0.47 -7.06 -8.25
C ALA A 84 -0.43 -5.85 -7.33
N VAL A 85 -1.24 -5.90 -6.26
CA VAL A 85 -0.97 -5.15 -5.03
C VAL A 85 -0.31 -6.11 -4.04
N ASN A 86 0.99 -6.00 -3.84
CA ASN A 86 1.72 -6.83 -2.89
C ASN A 86 1.56 -6.33 -1.46
N LEU A 87 1.64 -7.26 -0.51
CA LEU A 87 1.67 -7.02 0.92
C LEU A 87 2.95 -7.61 1.52
N TYR A 88 3.63 -6.79 2.31
CA TYR A 88 4.77 -7.15 3.14
C TYR A 88 4.46 -6.81 4.59
N LYS A 89 5.10 -7.50 5.53
CA LYS A 89 5.00 -7.17 6.96
C LYS A 89 6.35 -7.06 7.65
N SER A 90 6.40 -6.19 8.66
CA SER A 90 7.59 -5.92 9.47
C SER A 90 7.21 -5.59 10.91
N LYS A 91 8.12 -5.84 11.84
CA LYS A 91 8.03 -5.38 13.24
C LYS A 91 8.83 -4.10 13.51
N ASP A 92 9.71 -3.72 12.60
CA ASP A 92 10.73 -2.70 12.83
C ASP A 92 10.86 -1.69 11.68
N LEU A 93 9.98 -1.76 10.66
CA LEU A 93 9.98 -0.94 9.45
C LEU A 93 11.22 -1.11 8.56
N VAL A 94 12.07 -2.10 8.85
CA VAL A 94 13.34 -2.34 8.13
C VAL A 94 13.33 -3.72 7.51
N ASN A 95 13.01 -4.76 8.29
CA ASN A 95 13.00 -6.15 7.87
C ASN A 95 11.60 -6.53 7.39
N TRP A 96 11.38 -6.49 6.09
CA TRP A 96 10.10 -6.79 5.46
C TRP A 96 10.04 -8.22 4.97
N LYS A 97 8.94 -8.91 5.27
CA LYS A 97 8.63 -10.25 4.77
C LYS A 97 7.45 -10.15 3.81
N PHE A 98 7.59 -10.69 2.60
CA PHE A 98 6.44 -10.87 1.70
C PHE A 98 5.35 -11.75 2.35
N VAL A 99 4.10 -11.31 2.25
CA VAL A 99 2.92 -11.98 2.82
C VAL A 99 2.09 -12.58 1.71
N ASN A 100 1.56 -11.75 0.82
CA ASN A 100 0.65 -12.16 -0.25
C ASN A 100 0.54 -11.07 -1.34
N ALA A 101 0.06 -11.46 -2.52
CA ALA A 101 -0.50 -10.54 -3.52
C ALA A 101 -2.00 -10.35 -3.20
N LEU A 102 -2.37 -9.18 -2.70
CA LEU A 102 -3.72 -8.88 -2.23
C LEU A 102 -4.72 -8.76 -3.35
N VAL A 103 -4.27 -8.30 -4.52
CA VAL A 103 -5.13 -8.16 -5.67
C VAL A 103 -4.30 -8.43 -6.91
N THR A 104 -4.81 -9.24 -7.82
CA THR A 104 -4.16 -9.66 -9.07
C THR A 104 -5.16 -9.47 -10.21
N PRO A 105 -4.72 -9.40 -11.49
CA PRO A 105 -5.64 -9.34 -12.64
C PRO A 105 -6.77 -10.36 -12.56
N ASP A 106 -6.49 -11.58 -12.10
CA ASP A 106 -7.49 -12.65 -11.94
C ASP A 106 -8.48 -12.42 -10.78
N SER A 107 -8.14 -11.61 -9.78
CA SER A 107 -9.03 -11.32 -8.65
C SER A 107 -9.97 -10.12 -8.92
N TYR A 108 -9.75 -9.34 -9.97
CA TYR A 108 -10.63 -8.24 -10.36
C TYR A 108 -11.82 -8.72 -11.20
N GLY A 109 -13.02 -8.69 -10.60
CA GLY A 109 -14.28 -8.69 -11.34
C GLY A 109 -14.78 -7.26 -11.55
N TRP A 110 -14.73 -6.72 -12.76
CA TRP A 110 -15.39 -5.46 -13.08
C TRP A 110 -16.91 -5.68 -13.13
N ASN A 111 -17.61 -5.35 -12.05
CA ASN A 111 -19.07 -5.38 -12.03
C ASN A 111 -19.64 -4.20 -12.81
N ASP A 112 -20.12 -4.46 -14.03
CA ASP A 112 -21.08 -3.57 -14.68
C ASP A 112 -22.41 -3.59 -13.89
N SER A 113 -23.24 -2.57 -14.09
CA SER A 113 -24.49 -2.39 -13.34
C SER A 113 -25.62 -3.37 -13.73
N ASN A 114 -25.33 -4.46 -14.46
CA ASN A 114 -26.32 -5.39 -15.02
C ASN A 114 -26.20 -6.83 -14.49
N GLY A 115 -25.35 -7.12 -13.51
CA GLY A 115 -25.38 -8.40 -12.79
C GLY A 115 -24.92 -9.62 -13.61
N GLY A 116 -24.14 -9.41 -14.66
CA GLY A 116 -23.33 -10.45 -15.28
C GLY A 116 -21.93 -10.40 -14.69
N VAL A 117 -21.48 -11.51 -14.09
CA VAL A 117 -20.04 -11.72 -13.88
C VAL A 117 -19.43 -11.90 -15.27
N GLU A 118 -18.92 -10.83 -15.86
CA GLU A 118 -17.91 -10.97 -16.90
C GLU A 118 -16.60 -11.30 -16.18
N THR A 119 -16.31 -12.59 -16.12
CA THR A 119 -14.95 -13.08 -15.96
C THR A 119 -14.18 -12.61 -17.19
N GLY A 120 -13.23 -11.71 -16.97
CA GLY A 120 -12.47 -11.08 -18.03
C GLY A 120 -12.29 -9.62 -17.72
N CYS A 121 -11.14 -9.29 -17.14
CA CYS A 121 -10.60 -7.95 -17.27
C CYS A 121 -10.76 -7.52 -18.73
N SER A 122 -11.28 -6.32 -19.00
CA SER A 122 -10.79 -5.64 -20.19
C SER A 122 -9.27 -5.63 -20.04
N GLU A 123 -8.54 -6.00 -21.08
CA GLU A 123 -7.09 -6.30 -21.07
C GLU A 123 -6.18 -5.16 -20.56
N PHE A 124 -6.73 -4.13 -19.94
CA PHE A 124 -6.10 -2.83 -19.73
C PHE A 124 -6.51 -2.13 -18.43
N VAL A 125 -7.00 -2.84 -17.40
CA VAL A 125 -7.30 -2.19 -16.12
C VAL A 125 -6.01 -1.85 -15.39
N VAL A 126 -5.70 -0.56 -15.33
CA VAL A 126 -4.60 0.00 -14.54
C VAL A 126 -5.11 0.24 -13.12
N LEU A 127 -4.54 -0.47 -12.15
CA LEU A 127 -4.77 -0.18 -10.73
C LEU A 127 -3.55 0.47 -10.10
N GLU A 128 -3.75 1.66 -9.55
CA GLU A 128 -2.66 2.46 -9.02
C GLU A 128 -2.95 2.97 -7.61
N ARG A 129 -1.85 3.21 -6.89
CA ARG A 129 -1.83 3.94 -5.62
C ARG A 129 -2.80 3.36 -4.59
N PRO A 130 -2.79 2.04 -4.32
CA PRO A 130 -3.68 1.43 -3.34
C PRO A 130 -3.51 2.12 -1.98
N LYS A 131 -4.60 2.24 -1.22
CA LYS A 131 -4.65 2.76 0.16
C LYS A 131 -5.56 1.87 0.98
N ILE A 132 -5.03 1.28 2.04
CA ILE A 132 -5.74 0.32 2.90
C ILE A 132 -6.08 0.96 4.24
N TYR A 133 -7.32 0.74 4.68
CA TYR A 133 -7.86 1.21 5.96
C TYR A 133 -8.64 0.08 6.65
N PHE A 134 -8.64 0.07 7.98
CA PHE A 134 -9.53 -0.79 8.75
C PHE A 134 -10.78 -0.02 9.21
N ASN A 135 -11.96 -0.52 8.88
CA ASN A 135 -13.24 0.03 9.31
C ASN A 135 -13.72 -0.67 10.57
N LYS A 136 -13.65 0.02 11.71
CA LYS A 136 -14.06 -0.49 13.04
C LYS A 136 -15.56 -0.78 13.16
N HIS A 137 -16.41 -0.19 12.31
CA HIS A 137 -17.86 -0.43 12.38
C HIS A 137 -18.25 -1.75 11.71
N THR A 138 -17.55 -2.12 10.64
CA THR A 138 -17.81 -3.34 9.88
C THR A 138 -16.83 -4.47 10.18
N ASN A 139 -15.73 -4.17 10.88
CA ASN A 139 -14.59 -5.04 11.08
C ASN A 139 -13.95 -5.53 9.77
N LYS A 140 -13.96 -4.69 8.73
CA LYS A 140 -13.40 -5.01 7.42
C LYS A 140 -12.22 -4.12 7.07
N TYR A 141 -11.29 -4.68 6.32
CA TYR A 141 -10.30 -3.92 5.59
C TYR A 141 -10.93 -3.38 4.31
N ILE A 142 -10.63 -2.14 3.98
CA ILE A 142 -11.10 -1.47 2.77
C ILE A 142 -9.88 -0.94 2.03
N MET A 143 -9.74 -1.35 0.78
CA MET A 143 -8.75 -0.80 -0.13
C MET A 143 -9.42 0.16 -1.12
N TYR A 144 -8.88 1.38 -1.20
CA TYR A 144 -9.19 2.33 -2.25
C TYR A 144 -8.04 2.40 -3.24
N SER A 145 -8.34 2.62 -4.52
CA SER A 145 -7.34 2.72 -5.57
C SER A 145 -7.80 3.61 -6.71
N HIS A 146 -6.86 4.14 -7.48
CA HIS A 146 -7.15 4.68 -8.80
C HIS A 146 -7.31 3.52 -9.77
N VAL A 147 -8.40 3.50 -10.52
CA VAL A 147 -8.67 2.49 -11.55
C VAL A 147 -8.97 3.20 -12.87
N THR A 148 -8.30 2.77 -13.92
CA THR A 148 -8.45 3.33 -15.27
C THR A 148 -8.12 2.30 -16.35
N ASP A 149 -8.33 2.63 -17.61
CA ASP A 149 -7.90 1.91 -18.78
C ASP A 149 -6.44 2.25 -19.11
N SER A 150 -5.80 1.48 -19.98
CA SER A 150 -4.38 1.67 -20.34
C SER A 150 -4.09 3.04 -20.98
N ALA A 151 -5.11 3.71 -21.51
CA ALA A 151 -5.01 5.04 -22.10
C ALA A 151 -5.38 6.17 -21.13
N TYR A 152 -5.70 5.84 -19.87
CA TYR A 152 -6.13 6.77 -18.82
C TYR A 152 -7.39 7.58 -19.18
N ASN A 153 -8.30 7.04 -20.01
CA ASN A 153 -9.49 7.78 -20.44
C ASN A 153 -10.61 7.81 -19.40
N ASN A 154 -10.66 6.83 -18.49
CA ASN A 154 -11.67 6.69 -17.44
C ASN A 154 -11.02 6.80 -16.05
N SER A 155 -11.18 7.93 -15.37
CA SER A 155 -10.65 8.08 -14.00
C SER A 155 -11.67 7.62 -12.96
N MET A 156 -11.48 6.42 -12.43
CA MET A 156 -12.41 5.81 -11.47
C MET A 156 -11.71 5.46 -10.15
N VAL A 157 -12.54 5.19 -9.14
CA VAL A 157 -12.09 4.72 -7.83
C VAL A 157 -12.47 3.26 -7.70
N GLY A 158 -11.48 2.39 -7.54
CA GLY A 158 -11.67 0.99 -7.17
C GLY A 158 -11.85 0.85 -5.67
N VAL A 159 -12.82 0.03 -5.25
CA VAL A 159 -13.05 -0.30 -3.84
C VAL A 159 -13.05 -1.82 -3.69
N ALA A 160 -12.20 -2.31 -2.81
CA ALA A 160 -12.11 -3.73 -2.47
C ALA A 160 -12.24 -3.89 -0.95
N THR A 161 -12.85 -4.99 -0.49
CA THR A 161 -13.06 -5.23 0.95
C THR A 161 -12.73 -6.65 1.34
N SER A 162 -12.16 -6.83 2.52
CA SER A 162 -11.73 -8.13 3.04
C SER A 162 -11.97 -8.25 4.55
N ASP A 163 -12.17 -9.47 5.04
CA ASP A 163 -12.25 -9.77 6.48
C ASP A 163 -10.85 -9.97 7.09
N SER A 164 -9.85 -10.33 6.28
CA SER A 164 -8.45 -10.52 6.68
C SER A 164 -7.44 -9.89 5.73
N LEU A 165 -6.60 -8.99 6.27
CA LEU A 165 -5.54 -8.35 5.49
C LEU A 165 -4.49 -9.35 4.95
N GLU A 166 -4.18 -10.43 5.67
CA GLU A 166 -3.13 -11.37 5.22
C GLU A 166 -3.67 -12.52 4.36
N ASN A 167 -4.92 -12.94 4.56
CA ASN A 167 -5.42 -14.22 4.06
C ASN A 167 -6.42 -14.11 2.91
N ASP A 168 -7.03 -12.95 2.70
CA ASP A 168 -8.01 -12.77 1.64
C ASP A 168 -7.41 -11.93 0.50
N VAL A 169 -7.56 -12.43 -0.72
CA VAL A 169 -7.35 -11.66 -1.95
C VAL A 169 -8.64 -10.88 -2.20
N CYS A 170 -8.53 -9.57 -2.40
CA CYS A 170 -9.68 -8.68 -2.56
C CYS A 170 -10.29 -8.75 -3.97
#